data_AF-A0A397JD11-F1
#
_entry.id   AF-A0A397JD11-F1
#
_cell.length_a   1.000
_cell.length_b   1.000
_cell.length_c   1.000
_cell.angle_alpha   90.00
_cell.angle_beta   90.00
_cell.angle_gamma   90.00
#
_symmetry.space_group_name_H-M   'P 1'
#
loop_
_entity.id
_entity.type
_entity.pdbx_description
1 polymer ?
#
loop_
_entity_poly.entity_id
_entity_poly.type
_entity_poly.pdbx_seq_one_letter_code
_entity_poly.pdbx_strand_id
1 'polypeptide(L)'
;MLQYYNNGTTEKASLELVFNYFWNIPNINVYVAIVPDRMHHLDLGLYRYQIEFTNKLLFEAEGRSLVDKMNRRIILIPRHSELKIFSGGLQSIALLTADNYRNIMKVMVFVVDDLLNKDLSEVYVKWNEMYLLSRQETFKESDLKNFQEAIEKWANLFIKLFGQFSNSDFKLTKLHSWVHHIVDTICEFRAINGYTTETYEALYKTYVKIPYCLSNKKDVKKQMMKTINININYHFKTPPKFNYSSKLFEFDISEAFEFIDKYKNETNLDEKMIKGLDPFIQSLDSYFDLLKISTAQGCYIKIYESVTLENRAILRTKNMFHKQPWFSNISVTMNDEELFEYQSDNGICYAQTLLITEVFLKKEKLLHLALVQWYDFISKRTLFVYGCPLLKLTKVYNFIEIKAIEDIVHIVPRFDKTNEYLVNKYLF
;
A
#
# COMPACT_ATOMS: atom_id res chain seq x y z
N MET A 1 -18.98 31.04 -13.24
CA MET A 1 -18.03 32.19 -13.36
C MET A 1 -18.64 33.45 -13.98
N LEU A 2 -19.23 33.41 -15.18
CA LEU A 2 -19.79 34.61 -15.84
C LEU A 2 -20.84 35.35 -14.99
N GLN A 3 -21.69 34.61 -14.26
CA GLN A 3 -22.66 35.20 -13.33
C GLN A 3 -21.97 35.98 -12.19
N TYR A 4 -20.89 35.45 -11.60
CA TYR A 4 -20.13 36.16 -10.57
C TYR A 4 -19.45 37.43 -11.11
N TYR A 5 -18.96 37.38 -12.36
CA TYR A 5 -18.37 38.54 -13.05
C TYR A 5 -19.41 39.63 -13.32
N ASN A 6 -20.54 39.26 -13.93
CA ASN A 6 -21.62 40.20 -14.25
C ASN A 6 -22.25 40.82 -12.99
N ASN A 7 -22.28 40.07 -11.89
CA ASN A 7 -22.85 40.52 -10.63
C ASN A 7 -21.81 41.25 -9.73
N GLY A 8 -20.56 41.43 -10.17
CA GLY A 8 -19.51 42.05 -9.38
C GLY A 8 -19.20 41.34 -8.06
N THR A 9 -19.44 40.02 -7.98
CA THR A 9 -19.30 39.21 -6.76
C THR A 9 -18.14 38.22 -6.84
N THR A 10 -17.17 38.46 -7.71
CA THR A 10 -16.02 37.57 -7.95
C THR A 10 -15.18 37.34 -6.69
N GLU A 11 -15.04 38.35 -5.82
CA GLU A 11 -14.31 38.22 -4.55
C GLU A 11 -14.91 37.17 -3.62
N LYS A 12 -16.25 37.02 -3.61
CA LYS A 12 -16.96 36.01 -2.79
C LYS A 12 -16.65 34.58 -3.24
N ALA A 13 -16.21 34.40 -4.48
CA ALA A 13 -15.82 33.13 -5.05
C ALA A 13 -14.30 32.97 -5.16
N SER A 14 -13.52 33.90 -4.57
CA SER A 14 -12.05 33.94 -4.71
C SER A 14 -11.57 34.03 -6.17
N LEU A 15 -12.34 34.72 -7.03
CA LEU A 15 -12.03 34.92 -8.44
C LEU A 15 -11.52 36.35 -8.69
N GLU A 16 -10.51 36.47 -9.55
CA GLU A 16 -10.04 37.77 -10.05
C GLU A 16 -10.88 38.25 -11.23
N LEU A 17 -11.06 39.57 -11.31
CA LEU A 17 -11.91 40.24 -12.30
C LEU A 17 -11.15 40.42 -13.62
N VAL A 18 -10.86 39.30 -14.29
CA VAL A 18 -10.15 39.27 -15.58
C VAL A 18 -11.15 39.14 -16.72
N PHE A 19 -11.03 39.98 -17.75
CA PHE A 19 -11.83 39.85 -18.97
C PHE A 19 -11.56 38.51 -19.65
N ASN A 20 -12.60 37.71 -19.85
CA ASN A 20 -12.49 36.44 -20.56
C ASN A 20 -13.09 36.55 -21.97
N TYR A 21 -12.24 36.51 -22.99
CA TYR A 21 -12.63 36.57 -24.41
C TYR A 21 -13.64 35.48 -24.80
N PHE A 22 -13.55 34.29 -24.20
CA PHE A 22 -14.43 33.17 -24.51
C PHE A 22 -15.90 33.43 -24.15
N TRP A 23 -16.20 34.38 -23.26
CA TRP A 23 -17.58 34.78 -22.97
C TRP A 23 -18.30 35.45 -24.14
N ASN A 24 -17.54 35.98 -25.11
CA ASN A 24 -18.10 36.62 -26.30
C ASN A 24 -18.37 35.64 -27.44
N ILE A 25 -17.98 34.35 -27.28
CA ILE A 25 -18.21 33.34 -28.31
C ILE A 25 -19.50 32.58 -27.96
N PRO A 26 -20.58 32.72 -28.75
CA PRO A 26 -21.85 32.07 -28.46
C PRO A 26 -21.69 30.54 -28.48
N ASN A 27 -22.39 29.86 -27.57
CA ASN A 27 -22.41 28.40 -27.43
C ASN A 27 -21.06 27.74 -27.09
N ILE A 28 -20.03 28.51 -26.71
CA ILE A 28 -18.78 27.96 -26.16
C ILE A 28 -18.75 28.19 -24.65
N ASN A 29 -18.67 27.10 -23.90
CA ASN A 29 -18.30 27.15 -22.49
C ASN A 29 -16.86 26.64 -22.36
N VAL A 30 -15.89 27.55 -22.35
CA VAL A 30 -14.47 27.17 -22.22
C VAL A 30 -14.17 26.43 -20.91
N TYR A 31 -15.01 26.61 -19.89
CA TYR A 31 -14.80 26.00 -18.58
C TYR A 31 -15.20 24.53 -18.52
N VAL A 32 -15.98 24.03 -19.49
CA VAL A 32 -16.19 22.57 -19.66
C VAL A 32 -15.13 21.94 -20.57
N ALA A 33 -14.24 22.74 -21.18
CA ALA A 33 -13.15 22.21 -22.00
C ALA A 33 -12.01 21.61 -21.16
N ILE A 34 -11.97 21.91 -19.85
CA ILE A 34 -10.97 21.40 -18.93
C ILE A 34 -11.71 20.80 -17.73
N VAL A 35 -11.54 19.50 -17.54
CA VAL A 35 -12.12 18.76 -16.42
C VAL A 35 -11.07 18.52 -15.34
N PRO A 36 -11.43 18.49 -14.05
CA PRO A 36 -10.48 18.24 -12.98
C PRO A 36 -9.88 16.83 -13.06
N ASP A 37 -8.64 16.75 -13.54
CA ASP A 37 -7.88 15.50 -13.60
C ASP A 37 -7.35 15.09 -12.21
N ARG A 38 -7.62 13.84 -11.78
CA ARG A 38 -7.21 13.33 -10.46
C ARG A 38 -5.69 13.38 -10.27
N MET A 39 -4.90 13.00 -11.27
CA MET A 39 -3.45 12.94 -11.13
C MET A 39 -2.85 14.33 -10.88
N HIS A 40 -3.30 15.34 -11.62
CA HIS A 40 -2.82 16.70 -11.46
C HIS A 40 -3.42 17.44 -10.28
N HIS A 41 -4.71 17.21 -9.98
CA HIS A 41 -5.40 17.89 -8.87
C HIS A 41 -5.03 17.28 -7.52
N LEU A 42 -5.04 15.95 -7.40
CA LEU A 42 -4.76 15.25 -6.16
C LEU A 42 -3.28 14.88 -6.03
N ASP A 43 -2.79 13.94 -6.84
CA ASP A 43 -1.47 13.30 -6.65
C ASP A 43 -0.33 14.32 -6.70
N LEU A 44 -0.26 15.11 -7.77
CA LEU A 44 0.76 16.14 -8.00
C LEU A 44 0.36 17.52 -7.48
N GLY A 45 -0.85 17.65 -6.93
CA GLY A 45 -1.44 18.92 -6.52
C GLY A 45 -1.63 19.01 -5.02
N LEU A 46 -2.84 18.73 -4.56
CA LEU A 46 -3.27 18.93 -3.17
C LEU A 46 -2.50 18.03 -2.20
N TYR A 47 -2.18 16.79 -2.58
CA TYR A 47 -1.42 15.90 -1.71
C TYR A 47 0.01 16.38 -1.51
N ARG A 48 0.62 16.89 -2.58
CA ARG A 48 1.94 17.51 -2.51
C ARG A 48 1.95 18.64 -1.49
N TYR A 49 0.95 19.53 -1.52
CA TYR A 49 0.81 20.57 -0.50
C TYR A 49 0.62 19.99 0.90
N GLN A 50 -0.18 18.93 1.07
CA GLN A 50 -0.35 18.28 2.37
C GLN A 50 0.96 17.76 2.96
N ILE A 51 1.81 17.12 2.15
CA ILE A 51 3.14 16.65 2.58
C ILE A 51 4.07 17.83 2.90
N GLU A 52 4.12 18.84 2.03
CA GLU A 52 4.97 20.03 2.23
C GLU A 52 4.55 20.80 3.50
N PHE A 53 3.26 21.01 3.72
CA PHE A 53 2.73 21.68 4.90
C PHE A 53 2.86 20.85 6.16
N THR A 54 2.78 19.52 6.08
CA THR A 54 3.09 18.64 7.22
C THR A 54 4.54 18.82 7.67
N ASN A 55 5.50 18.88 6.74
CA ASN A 55 6.89 19.15 7.10
C ASN A 55 7.07 20.52 7.79
N LYS A 56 6.41 21.57 7.28
CA LYS A 56 6.43 22.90 7.90
C LYS A 56 5.82 22.88 9.30
N LEU A 57 4.65 22.24 9.46
CA LEU A 57 3.95 22.11 10.73
C LEU A 57 4.80 21.40 11.79
N LEU A 58 5.44 20.28 11.43
CA LEU A 58 6.33 19.55 12.33
C LEU A 58 7.57 20.38 12.69
N PHE A 59 8.12 21.13 11.73
CA PHE A 59 9.26 22.00 11.95
C PHE A 59 8.93 23.18 12.88
N GLU A 60 7.75 23.78 12.76
CA GLU A 60 7.32 24.84 13.69
C GLU A 60 7.01 24.32 15.09
N ALA A 61 6.48 23.10 15.21
CA ALA A 61 6.14 22.51 16.50
C ALA A 61 7.38 22.16 17.34
N GLU A 62 8.34 21.41 16.77
CA GLU A 62 9.54 20.95 17.52
C GLU A 62 10.82 20.92 16.65
N GLY A 63 10.88 21.73 15.59
CA GLY A 63 12.06 21.83 14.73
C GLY A 63 12.37 20.55 13.97
N ARG A 64 13.66 20.30 13.75
CA ARG A 64 14.14 19.13 12.98
C ARG A 64 13.82 17.80 13.65
N SER A 65 13.61 17.76 14.97
CA SER A 65 13.36 16.53 15.73
C SER A 65 12.17 15.74 15.17
N LEU A 66 10.99 16.39 15.03
CA LEU A 66 9.80 15.72 14.52
C LEU A 66 9.87 15.39 13.03
N VAL A 67 10.53 16.24 12.23
CA VAL A 67 10.75 15.98 10.80
C VAL A 67 11.63 14.75 10.60
N ASP A 68 12.72 14.65 11.37
CA ASP A 68 13.63 13.51 11.34
C ASP A 68 12.96 12.24 11.88
N LYS A 69 12.10 12.37 12.91
CA LYS A 69 11.26 11.28 13.40
C LYS A 69 10.29 10.78 12.33
N MET A 70 9.61 11.67 11.61
CA MET A 70 8.74 11.31 10.48
C MET A 70 9.53 10.58 9.39
N ASN A 71 10.69 11.11 8.97
CA ASN A 71 11.53 10.47 7.97
C ASN A 71 12.02 9.09 8.41
N ARG A 72 12.40 8.94 9.69
CA ARG A 72 12.78 7.64 10.26
C ARG A 72 11.62 6.65 10.20
N ARG A 73 10.40 7.07 10.54
CA ARG A 73 9.21 6.22 10.47
C ARG A 73 8.93 5.75 9.03
N ILE A 74 9.12 6.61 8.03
CA ILE A 74 8.99 6.24 6.60
C ILE A 74 10.00 5.15 6.22
N ILE A 75 11.25 5.24 6.68
CA ILE A 75 12.28 4.23 6.41
C ILE A 75 11.95 2.90 7.10
N LEU A 76 11.27 2.94 8.26
CA LEU A 76 10.88 1.77 9.03
C LEU A 76 9.57 1.12 8.55
N ILE A 77 8.89 1.69 7.55
CA ILE A 77 7.70 1.06 6.95
C ILE A 77 8.09 -0.32 6.37
N PRO A 78 7.40 -1.40 6.75
CA PRO A 78 7.67 -2.73 6.23
C PRO A 78 7.55 -2.81 4.71
N ARG A 79 8.28 -3.75 4.11
CA ARG A 79 8.22 -3.96 2.66
C ARG A 79 6.95 -4.67 2.25
N HIS A 80 6.42 -4.25 1.11
CA HIS A 80 5.32 -4.92 0.42
C HIS A 80 5.57 -4.89 -1.08
N SER A 81 5.10 -5.89 -1.82
CA SER A 81 5.27 -5.98 -3.28
C SER A 81 4.63 -4.80 -4.02
N GLU A 82 3.58 -4.23 -3.45
CA GLU A 82 2.83 -3.10 -4.02
C GLU A 82 3.32 -1.72 -3.54
N LEU A 83 4.39 -1.70 -2.73
CA LEU A 83 4.95 -0.47 -2.18
C LEU A 83 6.38 -0.25 -2.66
N LYS A 84 6.66 0.98 -3.07
CA LYS A 84 8.02 1.45 -3.31
C LYS A 84 8.73 1.72 -1.99
N ILE A 85 10.00 1.34 -1.94
CA ILE A 85 10.87 1.56 -0.77
C ILE A 85 11.45 2.97 -0.82
N PHE A 86 11.28 3.72 0.27
CA PHE A 86 11.81 5.08 0.43
C PHE A 86 13.04 5.09 1.36
N SER A 87 14.13 4.47 0.92
CA SER A 87 15.31 4.21 1.78
C SER A 87 16.03 5.46 2.29
N GLY A 88 15.79 6.64 1.71
CA GLY A 88 16.36 7.92 2.15
C GLY A 88 15.33 8.88 2.76
N GLY A 89 14.15 8.41 3.13
CA GLY A 89 13.04 9.29 3.56
C GLY A 89 12.54 10.22 2.44
N LEU A 90 11.66 11.17 2.78
CA LEU A 90 11.06 12.08 1.79
C LEU A 90 12.06 13.09 1.25
N GLN A 91 13.07 13.47 2.04
CA GLN A 91 14.07 14.48 1.67
C GLN A 91 15.01 14.03 0.53
N SER A 92 15.16 12.72 0.32
CA SER A 92 16.04 12.16 -0.70
C SER A 92 15.50 12.24 -2.14
N ILE A 93 14.22 12.56 -2.33
CA ILE A 93 13.59 12.54 -3.65
C ILE A 93 13.44 13.96 -4.18
N ALA A 94 14.42 14.38 -4.99
CA ALA A 94 14.49 15.73 -5.56
C ALA A 94 13.23 16.13 -6.35
N LEU A 95 12.53 15.17 -6.97
CA LEU A 95 11.26 15.36 -7.70
C LEU A 95 10.38 14.12 -7.50
N LEU A 96 9.32 14.23 -6.71
CA LEU A 96 8.34 13.16 -6.53
C LEU A 96 7.43 13.05 -7.77
N THR A 97 7.36 11.87 -8.37
CA THR A 97 6.38 11.56 -9.41
C THR A 97 5.01 11.28 -8.80
N ALA A 98 3.94 11.30 -9.62
CA ALA A 98 2.59 10.93 -9.16
C ALA A 98 2.57 9.55 -8.49
N ASP A 99 3.26 8.59 -9.09
CA ASP A 99 3.42 7.24 -8.55
C ASP A 99 4.15 7.21 -7.19
N ASN A 100 5.17 8.06 -6.99
CA ASN A 100 5.80 8.18 -5.68
C ASN A 100 4.80 8.72 -4.64
N TYR A 101 4.02 9.76 -4.97
CA TYR A 101 3.01 10.30 -4.07
C TYR A 101 1.93 9.28 -3.72
N ARG A 102 1.45 8.48 -4.69
CA ARG A 102 0.51 7.40 -4.42
C ARG A 102 1.09 6.39 -3.43
N ASN A 103 2.33 5.95 -3.63
CA ASN A 103 2.99 5.05 -2.68
C ASN A 103 3.12 5.66 -1.27
N ILE A 104 3.37 6.97 -1.19
CA ILE A 104 3.38 7.71 0.08
C ILE A 104 1.97 7.76 0.70
N MET A 105 0.90 8.03 -0.06
CA MET A 105 -0.50 8.03 0.43
C MET A 105 -0.87 6.73 1.15
N LYS A 106 -0.43 5.60 0.60
CA LYS A 106 -0.71 4.26 1.17
C LYS A 106 -0.15 4.05 2.57
N VAL A 107 0.83 4.86 3.00
CA VAL A 107 1.57 4.63 4.25
C VAL A 107 1.57 5.81 5.21
N MET A 108 1.29 7.04 4.75
CA MET A 108 1.45 8.24 5.58
C MET A 108 0.57 8.26 6.82
N VAL A 109 -0.64 7.71 6.78
CA VAL A 109 -1.51 7.58 7.96
C VAL A 109 -0.77 6.91 9.12
N PHE A 110 0.01 5.86 8.86
CA PHE A 110 0.79 5.16 9.90
C PHE A 110 2.05 5.92 10.31
N VAL A 111 2.64 6.67 9.38
CA VAL A 111 3.84 7.47 9.64
C VAL A 111 3.55 8.60 10.62
N VAL A 112 2.41 9.29 10.44
CA VAL A 112 2.02 10.43 11.28
C VAL A 112 1.20 10.04 12.52
N ASP A 113 0.87 8.76 12.68
CA ASP A 113 0.15 8.22 13.85
C ASP A 113 0.84 8.62 15.15
N ASP A 114 0.10 9.26 16.07
CA ASP A 114 0.62 9.79 17.35
C ASP A 114 1.93 10.62 17.19
N LEU A 115 2.14 11.29 16.05
CA LEU A 115 3.37 12.07 15.81
C LEU A 115 3.31 13.49 16.39
N LEU A 116 2.15 14.15 16.32
CA LEU A 116 1.95 15.51 16.81
C LEU A 116 0.61 15.64 17.55
N ASN A 117 -0.50 15.51 16.83
CA ASN A 117 -1.85 15.55 17.38
C ASN A 117 -2.79 14.67 16.55
N LYS A 118 -3.99 14.42 17.08
CA LYS A 118 -4.99 13.57 16.41
C LYS A 118 -5.44 14.16 15.06
N ASP A 119 -5.58 15.48 14.97
CA ASP A 119 -5.99 16.18 13.75
C ASP A 119 -5.01 15.89 12.58
N LEU A 120 -3.70 15.79 12.86
CA LEU A 120 -2.69 15.45 11.85
C LEU A 120 -2.92 14.06 11.28
N SER A 121 -3.22 13.04 12.10
CA SER A 121 -3.50 11.71 11.55
C SER A 121 -4.83 11.70 10.81
N GLU A 122 -5.84 12.37 11.38
CA GLU A 122 -7.18 12.46 10.83
C GLU A 122 -7.21 13.10 9.43
N VAL A 123 -6.39 14.13 9.13
CA VAL A 123 -6.37 14.74 7.80
C VAL A 123 -5.87 13.78 6.71
N TYR A 124 -4.96 12.85 7.04
CA TYR A 124 -4.54 11.80 6.10
C TYR A 124 -5.58 10.70 5.95
N VAL A 125 -6.34 10.37 7.01
CA VAL A 125 -7.46 9.42 6.91
C VAL A 125 -8.55 9.97 6.00
N LYS A 126 -8.99 11.21 6.26
CA LYS A 126 -9.98 11.89 5.42
C LYS A 126 -9.52 12.05 3.97
N TRP A 127 -8.22 12.31 3.76
CA TRP A 127 -7.64 12.28 2.43
C TRP A 127 -7.81 10.92 1.77
N ASN A 128 -7.43 9.83 2.44
CA ASN A 128 -7.53 8.49 1.87
C ASN A 128 -8.98 8.06 1.59
N GLU A 129 -9.92 8.40 2.46
CA GLU A 129 -11.36 8.18 2.25
C GLU A 129 -11.85 8.89 0.98
N MET A 130 -11.57 10.20 0.88
CA MET A 130 -11.92 11.01 -0.30
C MET A 130 -11.23 10.49 -1.57
N TYR A 131 -9.94 10.11 -1.48
CA TYR A 131 -9.18 9.58 -2.60
C TYR A 131 -9.77 8.26 -3.10
N LEU A 132 -10.15 7.35 -2.21
CA LEU A 132 -10.78 6.07 -2.56
C LEU A 132 -12.12 6.27 -3.26
N LEU A 133 -12.97 7.18 -2.77
CA LEU A 133 -14.23 7.53 -3.44
C LEU A 133 -14.00 8.08 -4.85
N SER A 134 -12.95 8.88 -5.05
CA SER A 134 -12.58 9.42 -6.37
C SER A 134 -12.16 8.34 -7.39
N ARG A 135 -11.98 7.08 -6.96
CA ARG A 135 -11.57 5.96 -7.84
C ARG A 135 -12.74 5.11 -8.32
N GLN A 136 -13.96 5.39 -7.87
CA GLN A 136 -15.14 4.63 -8.31
C GLN A 136 -15.36 4.79 -9.81
N GLU A 137 -15.69 3.69 -10.48
CA GLU A 137 -16.04 3.66 -11.91
C GLU A 137 -17.47 4.11 -12.19
N THR A 138 -18.31 4.13 -11.15
CA THR A 138 -19.73 4.48 -11.23
C THR A 138 -20.16 5.22 -9.98
N PHE A 139 -20.98 6.26 -10.15
CA PHE A 139 -21.53 7.06 -9.05
C PHE A 139 -23.05 7.04 -9.09
N LYS A 140 -23.69 6.71 -7.97
CA LYS A 140 -25.10 7.03 -7.69
C LYS A 140 -25.19 8.42 -7.07
N GLU A 141 -26.40 8.99 -7.03
CA GLU A 141 -26.63 10.27 -6.33
C GLU A 141 -26.20 10.24 -4.85
N SER A 142 -26.42 9.11 -4.17
CA SER A 142 -25.95 8.90 -2.80
C SER A 142 -24.42 8.91 -2.71
N ASP A 143 -23.73 8.36 -3.71
CA ASP A 143 -22.27 8.28 -3.74
C ASP A 143 -21.67 9.67 -3.98
N LEU A 144 -22.30 10.48 -4.83
CA LEU A 144 -21.92 11.88 -5.03
C LEU A 144 -22.07 12.71 -3.76
N LYS A 145 -23.17 12.51 -3.01
CA LYS A 145 -23.36 13.17 -1.71
C LYS A 145 -22.27 12.75 -0.71
N ASN A 146 -22.00 11.46 -0.60
CA ASN A 146 -20.94 10.94 0.28
C ASN A 146 -19.55 11.48 -0.13
N PHE A 147 -19.30 11.61 -1.44
CA PHE A 147 -18.06 12.14 -1.96
C PHE A 147 -17.90 13.63 -1.65
N GLN A 148 -18.94 14.44 -1.85
CA GLN A 148 -18.95 15.86 -1.48
C GLN A 148 -18.69 16.04 0.03
N GLU A 149 -19.38 15.27 0.88
CA GLU A 149 -19.17 15.30 2.33
C GLU A 149 -17.73 14.93 2.72
N ALA A 150 -17.13 13.93 2.06
CA ALA A 150 -15.74 13.55 2.29
C ALA A 150 -14.77 14.66 1.89
N ILE A 151 -15.01 15.32 0.75
CA ILE A 151 -14.23 16.47 0.28
C ILE A 151 -14.29 17.61 1.29
N GLU A 152 -15.48 17.98 1.77
CA GLU A 152 -15.67 19.07 2.72
C GLU A 152 -15.03 18.76 4.08
N LYS A 153 -15.22 17.55 4.60
CA LYS A 153 -14.61 17.10 5.86
C LYS A 153 -13.08 17.17 5.78
N TRP A 154 -12.50 16.70 4.68
CA TRP A 154 -11.05 16.80 4.45
C TRP A 154 -10.61 18.27 4.31
N ALA A 155 -11.26 19.05 3.43
CA ALA A 155 -10.87 20.42 3.12
C ALA A 155 -10.93 21.33 4.35
N ASN A 156 -11.97 21.21 5.17
CA ASN A 156 -12.11 21.98 6.42
C ASN A 156 -10.96 21.68 7.39
N LEU A 157 -10.58 20.41 7.55
CA LEU A 157 -9.48 20.01 8.42
C LEU A 157 -8.12 20.42 7.84
N PHE A 158 -7.95 20.29 6.52
CA PHE A 158 -6.76 20.72 5.78
C PHE A 158 -6.51 22.22 5.93
N ILE A 159 -7.55 23.04 5.74
CA ILE A 159 -7.47 24.50 5.92
C ILE A 159 -7.21 24.85 7.39
N LYS A 160 -7.90 24.20 8.34
CA LYS A 160 -7.69 24.42 9.77
C LYS A 160 -6.23 24.16 10.18
N LEU A 161 -5.65 23.05 9.73
CA LEU A 161 -4.29 22.66 10.10
C LEU A 161 -3.21 23.46 9.39
N PHE A 162 -3.42 23.73 8.10
CA PHE A 162 -2.36 24.28 7.26
C PHE A 162 -2.57 25.75 6.87
N GLY A 163 -3.64 26.36 7.36
CA GLY A 163 -4.05 27.78 7.19
C GLY A 163 -2.89 28.76 7.12
N GLN A 164 -1.98 28.65 8.09
CA GLN A 164 -0.86 29.56 8.25
C GLN A 164 0.29 29.38 7.24
N PHE A 165 0.38 28.24 6.54
CA PHE A 165 1.50 27.92 5.64
C PHE A 165 1.26 28.27 4.18
N SER A 166 0.02 28.66 3.85
CA SER A 166 -0.34 29.07 2.51
C SER A 166 -0.07 30.55 2.32
N ASN A 167 0.96 30.88 1.55
CA ASN A 167 1.30 32.26 1.18
C ASN A 167 0.17 33.00 0.44
N SER A 168 -0.83 32.29 -0.08
CA SER A 168 -1.94 32.83 -0.87
C SER A 168 -3.30 32.77 -0.17
N ASP A 169 -3.36 32.63 1.17
CA ASP A 169 -4.63 32.48 1.92
C ASP A 169 -5.52 31.34 1.39
N PHE A 170 -4.93 30.21 1.02
CA PHE A 170 -5.60 29.06 0.41
C PHE A 170 -6.30 29.35 -0.93
N LYS A 171 -5.90 30.40 -1.66
CA LYS A 171 -6.27 30.62 -3.07
C LYS A 171 -5.55 29.61 -3.99
N LEU A 172 -5.72 28.32 -3.71
CA LEU A 172 -5.22 27.23 -4.51
C LEU A 172 -6.29 26.88 -5.54
N THR A 173 -6.04 27.18 -6.83
CA THR A 173 -6.99 26.88 -7.92
C THR A 173 -7.41 25.41 -7.92
N LYS A 174 -6.48 24.49 -7.60
CA LYS A 174 -6.77 23.05 -7.50
C LYS A 174 -7.70 22.72 -6.34
N LEU A 175 -7.58 23.42 -5.21
CA LEU A 175 -8.46 23.22 -4.05
C LEU A 175 -9.86 23.72 -4.38
N HIS A 176 -9.98 24.93 -4.93
CA HIS A 176 -11.26 25.48 -5.39
C HIS A 176 -11.93 24.57 -6.44
N SER A 177 -11.16 24.16 -7.45
CA SER A 177 -11.58 23.22 -8.50
C SER A 177 -12.15 21.93 -7.90
N TRP A 178 -11.42 21.32 -6.98
CA TRP A 178 -11.81 20.06 -6.38
C TRP A 178 -12.99 20.18 -5.42
N VAL A 179 -13.06 21.24 -4.61
CA VAL A 179 -14.12 21.41 -3.61
C VAL A 179 -15.47 21.78 -4.22
N HIS A 180 -15.46 22.58 -5.28
CA HIS A 180 -16.68 23.16 -5.83
C HIS A 180 -17.15 22.56 -7.14
N HIS A 181 -16.25 22.02 -7.97
CA HIS A 181 -16.60 21.67 -9.36
C HIS A 181 -16.48 20.18 -9.68
N ILE A 182 -15.88 19.34 -8.81
CA ILE A 182 -15.66 17.93 -9.14
C ILE A 182 -16.97 17.14 -9.23
N VAL A 183 -17.94 17.39 -8.34
CA VAL A 183 -19.22 16.68 -8.34
C VAL A 183 -20.03 17.05 -9.58
N ASP A 184 -20.11 18.34 -9.92
CA ASP A 184 -20.73 18.81 -11.16
C ASP A 184 -20.05 18.19 -12.39
N THR A 185 -18.71 18.12 -12.39
CA THR A 185 -17.96 17.44 -13.45
C THR A 185 -18.35 15.97 -13.57
N ILE A 186 -18.50 15.24 -12.45
CA ILE A 186 -18.90 13.83 -12.50
C ILE A 186 -20.32 13.67 -13.04
N CYS A 187 -21.24 14.59 -12.70
CA CYS A 187 -22.59 14.60 -13.25
C CYS A 187 -22.59 14.78 -14.78
N GLU A 188 -21.73 15.65 -15.31
CA GLU A 188 -21.65 15.94 -16.75
C GLU A 188 -20.86 14.88 -17.53
N PHE A 189 -19.70 14.45 -17.00
CA PHE A 189 -18.70 13.65 -17.71
C PHE A 189 -18.55 12.21 -17.19
N ARG A 190 -19.37 11.81 -16.21
CA ARG A 190 -19.31 10.51 -15.52
C ARG A 190 -18.06 10.36 -14.65
N ALA A 191 -17.68 9.12 -14.32
CA ALA A 191 -16.59 8.83 -13.40
C ALA A 191 -15.26 9.45 -13.83
N ILE A 192 -14.49 9.90 -12.84
CA ILE A 192 -13.21 10.60 -13.02
C ILE A 192 -12.24 9.79 -13.88
N ASN A 193 -12.24 8.46 -13.71
CA ASN A 193 -11.39 7.52 -14.46
C ASN A 193 -11.58 7.63 -15.98
N GLY A 194 -12.76 8.03 -16.45
CA GLY A 194 -13.08 8.14 -17.88
C GLY A 194 -12.38 9.30 -18.60
N TYR A 195 -11.88 10.31 -17.87
CA TYR A 195 -11.28 11.51 -18.46
C TYR A 195 -9.92 11.89 -17.86
N THR A 196 -9.27 10.98 -17.11
CA THR A 196 -7.92 11.24 -16.59
C THR A 196 -6.89 11.29 -17.71
N THR A 197 -5.84 12.11 -17.55
CA THR A 197 -4.74 12.16 -18.54
C THR A 197 -3.72 11.04 -18.35
N GLU A 198 -3.86 10.22 -17.30
CA GLU A 198 -2.90 9.20 -16.92
C GLU A 198 -2.67 8.16 -18.01
N THR A 199 -3.74 7.63 -18.61
CA THR A 199 -3.64 6.65 -19.70
C THR A 199 -2.88 7.24 -20.88
N TYR A 200 -3.22 8.47 -21.28
CA TYR A 200 -2.56 9.14 -22.39
C TYR A 200 -1.07 9.38 -22.11
N GLU A 201 -0.72 9.85 -20.91
CA GLU A 201 0.66 10.06 -20.50
C GLU A 201 1.47 8.77 -20.41
N ALA A 202 0.86 7.69 -19.91
CA ALA A 202 1.48 6.37 -19.86
C ALA A 202 1.75 5.82 -21.27
N LEU A 203 0.78 5.92 -22.17
CA LEU A 203 0.93 5.51 -23.57
C LEU A 203 1.98 6.36 -24.27
N TYR A 204 1.94 7.68 -24.12
CA TYR A 204 2.94 8.58 -24.70
C TYR A 204 4.36 8.25 -24.18
N LYS A 205 4.50 7.99 -22.88
CA LYS A 205 5.79 7.59 -22.30
C LYS A 205 6.28 6.27 -22.90
N THR A 206 5.41 5.27 -23.00
CA THR A 206 5.74 3.91 -23.46
C THR A 206 6.01 3.83 -24.96
N TYR A 207 5.18 4.46 -25.79
CA TYR A 207 5.24 4.33 -27.24
C TYR A 207 6.00 5.46 -27.93
N VAL A 208 6.13 6.62 -27.29
CA VAL A 208 6.82 7.78 -27.87
C VAL A 208 8.12 8.07 -27.14
N LYS A 209 8.06 8.42 -25.85
CA LYS A 209 9.22 8.94 -25.11
C LYS A 209 10.35 7.90 -24.98
N ILE A 210 10.04 6.68 -24.52
CA ILE A 210 11.03 5.62 -24.31
C ILE A 210 11.66 5.18 -25.65
N PRO A 211 10.89 4.82 -26.71
CA PRO A 211 11.47 4.43 -27.99
C PRO A 211 12.25 5.57 -28.64
N TYR A 212 11.80 6.82 -28.48
CA TYR A 212 12.55 7.99 -28.94
C TYR A 212 13.89 8.10 -28.21
N CYS A 213 13.92 8.02 -26.88
CA CYS A 213 15.15 8.07 -26.08
C CYS A 213 16.14 6.94 -26.44
N LEU A 214 15.64 5.74 -26.74
CA LEU A 214 16.46 4.59 -27.15
C LEU A 214 16.96 4.68 -28.61
N SER A 215 16.41 5.58 -29.43
CA SER A 215 16.87 5.78 -30.80
C SER A 215 18.16 6.59 -30.87
N ASN A 216 19.00 6.33 -31.87
CA ASN A 216 20.21 7.11 -32.15
C ASN A 216 19.93 8.44 -32.89
N LYS A 217 18.65 8.86 -32.95
CA LYS A 217 18.16 10.07 -33.62
C LYS A 217 18.32 10.13 -35.15
N LYS A 218 18.78 9.05 -35.80
CA LYS A 218 18.73 8.86 -37.26
C LYS A 218 17.58 7.92 -37.61
N ASP A 219 16.78 8.22 -38.64
CA ASP A 219 15.62 7.40 -39.04
C ASP A 219 14.70 6.99 -37.86
N VAL A 220 14.44 7.96 -36.97
CA VAL A 220 13.78 7.78 -35.67
C VAL A 220 12.51 6.94 -35.75
N LYS A 221 11.64 7.23 -36.72
CA LYS A 221 10.35 6.52 -36.88
C LYS A 221 10.54 5.01 -37.05
N LYS A 222 11.50 4.58 -37.88
CA LYS A 222 11.77 3.16 -38.14
C LYS A 222 12.32 2.44 -36.91
N GLN A 223 13.18 3.12 -36.15
CA GLN A 223 13.74 2.57 -34.90
C GLN A 223 12.68 2.43 -33.81
N MET A 224 11.84 3.45 -33.63
CA MET A 224 10.74 3.42 -32.66
C MET A 224 9.78 2.26 -32.93
N MET A 225 9.37 2.08 -34.19
CA MET A 225 8.48 0.99 -34.59
C MET A 225 9.06 -0.40 -34.29
N LYS A 226 10.38 -0.58 -34.51
CA LYS A 226 11.05 -1.86 -34.23
C LYS A 226 11.09 -2.19 -32.73
N THR A 227 11.36 -1.21 -31.88
CA THR A 227 11.38 -1.36 -30.42
C THR A 227 10.00 -1.71 -29.85
N ILE A 228 8.95 -1.07 -30.36
CA ILE A 228 7.57 -1.31 -29.93
C ILE A 228 7.15 -2.77 -30.24
N ASN A 229 7.44 -3.27 -31.44
CA ASN A 229 7.12 -4.64 -31.83
C ASN A 229 7.79 -5.71 -30.95
N ILE A 230 8.99 -5.44 -30.45
CA ILE A 230 9.69 -6.36 -29.54
C ILE A 230 8.95 -6.43 -28.19
N ASN A 231 8.53 -5.29 -27.63
CA ASN A 231 7.85 -5.25 -26.32
C ASN A 231 6.49 -5.96 -26.32
N ILE A 232 5.73 -5.91 -27.42
CA ILE A 232 4.41 -6.56 -27.52
C ILE A 232 4.52 -8.09 -27.42
N ASN A 233 5.60 -8.69 -27.94
CA ASN A 233 5.78 -10.14 -27.96
C ASN A 233 6.20 -10.76 -26.61
N TYR A 234 6.65 -9.96 -25.64
CA TYR A 234 7.09 -10.47 -24.33
C TYR A 234 5.96 -10.64 -23.29
N HIS A 235 4.74 -10.16 -23.58
CA HIS A 235 3.67 -10.05 -22.57
C HIS A 235 2.79 -11.29 -22.36
N PHE A 236 3.11 -12.44 -22.97
CA PHE A 236 2.34 -13.67 -22.80
C PHE A 236 3.23 -14.82 -22.30
N LYS A 237 3.37 -14.93 -20.97
CA LYS A 237 3.81 -16.18 -20.31
C LYS A 237 2.75 -16.65 -19.32
N THR A 238 2.34 -17.89 -19.50
CA THR A 238 1.42 -18.64 -18.65
C THR A 238 2.03 -18.87 -17.26
N PRO A 239 1.25 -18.80 -16.17
CA PRO A 239 1.77 -19.02 -14.82
C PRO A 239 2.03 -20.52 -14.56
N PRO A 240 3.10 -20.87 -13.82
CA PRO A 240 3.34 -22.24 -13.36
C PRO A 240 2.66 -22.53 -12.01
N LYS A 241 2.61 -23.82 -11.62
CA LYS A 241 2.35 -24.32 -10.25
C LYS A 241 3.34 -23.71 -9.23
N PHE A 242 3.07 -23.83 -7.92
CA PHE A 242 3.91 -23.32 -6.83
C PHE A 242 5.40 -23.37 -7.18
N ASN A 243 6.04 -22.21 -7.28
CA ASN A 243 7.42 -22.10 -7.70
C ASN A 243 8.27 -21.64 -6.52
N TYR A 244 9.06 -22.55 -5.98
CA TYR A 244 9.98 -22.30 -4.87
C TYR A 244 11.27 -21.65 -5.37
N SER A 245 11.80 -20.71 -4.58
CA SER A 245 13.11 -20.12 -4.86
C SER A 245 14.25 -20.96 -4.27
N SER A 246 15.41 -20.33 -4.02
CA SER A 246 16.56 -20.96 -3.36
C SER A 246 16.17 -21.69 -2.07
N LYS A 247 16.57 -22.97 -2.00
CA LYS A 247 16.51 -23.79 -0.79
C LYS A 247 17.53 -23.27 0.21
N LEU A 248 17.07 -23.00 1.43
CA LEU A 248 17.91 -22.57 2.55
C LEU A 248 18.51 -23.78 3.26
N PHE A 249 17.66 -24.74 3.62
CA PHE A 249 18.04 -25.86 4.47
C PHE A 249 17.36 -27.14 4.03
N GLU A 250 17.96 -28.25 4.44
CA GLU A 250 17.49 -29.59 4.14
C GLU A 250 18.04 -30.56 5.19
N PHE A 251 17.16 -31.32 5.84
CA PHE A 251 17.51 -32.25 6.92
C PHE A 251 16.42 -33.32 7.10
N ASP A 252 16.79 -34.45 7.71
CA ASP A 252 15.81 -35.44 8.20
C ASP A 252 15.25 -35.00 9.55
N ILE A 253 13.96 -35.27 9.81
CA ILE A 253 13.32 -34.93 11.09
C ILE A 253 14.06 -35.53 12.29
N SER A 254 14.72 -36.68 12.14
CA SER A 254 15.52 -37.29 13.22
C SER A 254 16.71 -36.45 13.65
N GLU A 255 17.25 -35.63 12.74
CA GLU A 255 18.40 -34.76 12.97
C GLU A 255 17.99 -33.33 13.32
N ALA A 256 16.68 -33.04 13.38
CA ALA A 256 16.19 -31.68 13.41
C ALA A 256 16.58 -30.91 14.67
N PHE A 257 16.69 -31.57 15.84
CA PHE A 257 17.17 -30.93 17.07
C PHE A 257 18.63 -30.48 16.95
N GLU A 258 19.53 -31.37 16.51
CA GLU A 258 20.95 -31.06 16.31
C GLU A 258 21.13 -29.98 15.24
N PHE A 259 20.36 -30.07 14.16
CA PHE A 259 20.32 -29.08 13.09
C PHE A 259 19.91 -27.70 13.65
N ILE A 260 18.77 -27.61 14.34
CA ILE A 260 18.26 -26.36 14.87
C ILE A 260 19.25 -25.73 15.86
N ASP A 261 19.83 -26.51 16.77
CA ASP A 261 20.77 -26.01 17.78
C ASP A 261 22.08 -25.50 17.16
N LYS A 262 22.61 -26.20 16.15
CA LYS A 262 23.77 -25.75 15.38
C LYS A 262 23.52 -24.39 14.73
N TYR A 263 22.37 -24.22 14.07
CA TYR A 263 22.09 -23.02 13.28
C TYR A 263 21.65 -21.82 14.11
N LYS A 264 21.03 -22.01 15.28
CA LYS A 264 20.76 -20.91 16.22
C LYS A 264 22.02 -20.16 16.65
N ASN A 265 23.15 -20.86 16.65
CA ASN A 265 24.45 -20.33 17.04
C ASN A 265 25.23 -19.69 15.86
N GLU A 266 24.73 -19.78 14.62
CA GLU A 266 25.34 -19.12 13.46
C GLU A 266 24.90 -17.64 13.37
N THR A 267 25.86 -16.72 13.23
CA THR A 267 25.66 -15.26 13.33
C THR A 267 24.91 -14.60 12.17
N ASN A 268 24.40 -15.36 11.20
CA ASN A 268 23.89 -14.83 9.92
C ASN A 268 22.37 -14.99 9.71
N LEU A 269 21.64 -15.49 10.71
CA LEU A 269 20.18 -15.67 10.64
C LEU A 269 19.44 -14.47 11.22
N ASP A 270 18.33 -14.10 10.58
CA ASP A 270 17.45 -13.05 11.10
C ASP A 270 16.72 -13.53 12.37
N GLU A 271 16.47 -12.62 13.30
CA GLU A 271 15.81 -12.91 14.58
C GLU A 271 14.45 -13.60 14.40
N LYS A 272 13.70 -13.28 13.34
CA LYS A 272 12.42 -13.92 13.04
C LYS A 272 12.57 -15.37 12.64
N MET A 273 13.64 -15.70 11.92
CA MET A 273 13.92 -17.06 11.52
C MET A 273 14.30 -17.90 12.74
N ILE A 274 15.14 -17.35 13.63
CA ILE A 274 15.51 -17.97 14.91
C ILE A 274 14.25 -18.24 15.75
N LYS A 275 13.37 -17.23 15.89
CA LYS A 275 12.07 -17.35 16.57
C LYS A 275 11.16 -18.42 15.95
N GLY A 276 11.27 -18.69 14.65
CA GLY A 276 10.55 -19.78 13.99
C GLY A 276 11.16 -21.14 14.24
N LEU A 277 12.49 -21.23 14.34
CA LEU A 277 13.18 -22.49 14.62
C LEU A 277 12.93 -22.98 16.06
N ASP A 278 12.72 -22.09 17.02
CA ASP A 278 12.41 -22.43 18.41
C ASP A 278 11.19 -23.37 18.57
N PRO A 279 9.98 -23.02 18.10
CA PRO A 279 8.79 -23.86 18.21
C PRO A 279 8.64 -24.87 17.07
N PHE A 280 9.63 -25.02 16.19
CA PHE A 280 9.50 -25.74 14.92
C PHE A 280 9.01 -27.19 15.11
N ILE A 281 9.72 -27.97 15.93
CA ILE A 281 9.40 -29.39 16.16
C ILE A 281 8.04 -29.54 16.83
N GLN A 282 7.80 -28.80 17.90
CA GLN A 282 6.53 -28.83 18.63
C GLN A 282 5.33 -28.46 17.72
N SER A 283 5.50 -27.45 16.86
CA SER A 283 4.46 -27.02 15.92
C SER A 283 4.20 -28.08 14.85
N LEU A 284 5.25 -28.76 14.39
CA LEU A 284 5.15 -29.81 13.38
C LEU A 284 4.48 -31.07 13.95
N ASP A 285 4.86 -31.47 15.16
CA ASP A 285 4.25 -32.58 15.88
C ASP A 285 2.76 -32.31 16.12
N SER A 286 2.42 -31.09 16.59
CA SER A 286 1.01 -30.68 16.77
C SER A 286 0.21 -30.75 15.46
N TYR A 287 0.83 -30.37 14.34
CA TYR A 287 0.20 -30.45 13.01
C TYR A 287 0.00 -31.91 12.56
N PHE A 288 0.98 -32.77 12.79
CA PHE A 288 0.87 -34.20 12.48
C PHE A 288 -0.17 -34.90 13.35
N ASP A 289 -0.26 -34.57 14.63
CA ASP A 289 -1.26 -35.10 15.56
C ASP A 289 -2.69 -34.74 15.10
N LEU A 290 -2.91 -33.47 14.71
CA LEU A 290 -4.19 -33.01 14.16
C LEU A 290 -4.62 -33.81 12.92
N LEU A 291 -3.67 -34.10 12.02
CA LEU A 291 -3.92 -34.88 10.80
C LEU A 291 -3.76 -36.40 10.98
N LYS A 292 -3.49 -36.87 12.21
CA LYS A 292 -3.22 -38.28 12.55
C LYS A 292 -2.13 -38.91 11.66
N ILE A 293 -1.08 -38.14 11.34
CA ILE A 293 0.06 -38.57 10.53
C ILE A 293 1.09 -39.23 11.46
N SER A 294 1.45 -40.49 11.18
CA SER A 294 2.50 -41.17 11.95
C SER A 294 3.90 -40.75 11.47
N THR A 295 4.68 -40.14 12.37
CA THR A 295 6.09 -39.72 12.13
C THR A 295 7.07 -40.90 12.06
N ALA A 296 6.66 -42.10 12.48
CA ALA A 296 7.49 -43.30 12.55
C ALA A 296 8.07 -43.77 11.20
N GLN A 297 7.64 -43.19 10.07
CA GLN A 297 8.10 -43.58 8.73
C GLN A 297 9.33 -42.81 8.24
N GLY A 298 9.84 -41.83 8.99
CA GLY A 298 10.93 -40.95 8.56
C GLY A 298 10.42 -39.86 7.63
N CYS A 299 10.85 -38.63 7.87
CA CYS A 299 10.30 -37.44 7.26
C CYS A 299 11.45 -36.53 6.85
N TYR A 300 11.41 -36.06 5.61
CA TYR A 300 12.46 -35.21 5.08
C TYR A 300 11.94 -33.80 4.87
N ILE A 301 12.68 -32.80 5.34
CA ILE A 301 12.23 -31.42 5.40
C ILE A 301 13.14 -30.53 4.57
N LYS A 302 12.54 -29.68 3.74
CA LYS A 302 13.23 -28.61 3.01
C LYS A 302 12.66 -27.26 3.41
N ILE A 303 13.53 -26.29 3.64
CA ILE A 303 13.15 -24.90 3.97
C ILE A 303 13.57 -23.98 2.82
N TYR A 304 12.71 -23.05 2.43
CA TYR A 304 12.92 -22.16 1.27
C TYR A 304 12.90 -20.68 1.64
N GLU A 305 13.55 -19.84 0.84
CA GLU A 305 13.51 -18.38 1.01
C GLU A 305 12.16 -17.75 0.61
N SER A 306 11.50 -18.33 -0.39
CA SER A 306 10.23 -17.83 -0.92
C SER A 306 9.50 -18.87 -1.74
N VAL A 307 8.18 -18.69 -1.88
CA VAL A 307 7.31 -19.47 -2.77
C VAL A 307 6.38 -18.53 -3.52
N THR A 308 6.17 -18.78 -4.80
CA THR A 308 5.14 -18.09 -5.59
C THR A 308 3.82 -18.82 -5.44
N LEU A 309 2.81 -18.14 -4.91
CA LEU A 309 1.45 -18.64 -4.72
C LEU A 309 0.69 -18.69 -6.05
N GLU A 310 -0.47 -19.35 -6.06
CA GLU A 310 -1.31 -19.47 -7.27
C GLU A 310 -1.81 -18.10 -7.78
N ASN A 311 -2.08 -17.16 -6.87
CA ASN A 311 -2.44 -15.78 -7.19
C ASN A 311 -1.24 -14.92 -7.66
N ARG A 312 -0.06 -15.53 -7.86
CA ARG A 312 1.23 -14.90 -8.24
C ARG A 312 1.86 -14.03 -7.15
N ALA A 313 1.23 -13.90 -5.98
CA ALA A 313 1.87 -13.27 -4.84
C ALA A 313 3.07 -14.12 -4.39
N ILE A 314 4.12 -13.47 -3.90
CA ILE A 314 5.36 -14.16 -3.52
C ILE A 314 5.50 -14.08 -2.00
N LEU A 315 5.29 -15.22 -1.35
CA LEU A 315 5.50 -15.39 0.08
C LEU A 315 7.01 -15.47 0.36
N ARG A 316 7.52 -14.66 1.29
CA ARG A 316 8.97 -14.53 1.56
C ARG A 316 9.29 -14.73 3.03
N THR A 317 10.40 -15.42 3.28
CA THR A 317 11.06 -15.58 4.59
C THR A 317 12.57 -15.42 4.38
N LYS A 318 12.98 -14.22 3.95
CA LYS A 318 14.35 -13.97 3.50
C LYS A 318 15.12 -13.14 4.51
N ASN A 319 16.23 -13.68 4.99
CA ASN A 319 17.12 -13.01 5.97
C ASN A 319 17.73 -11.72 5.41
N MET A 320 18.08 -11.70 4.11
CA MET A 320 18.64 -10.51 3.47
C MET A 320 18.09 -10.31 2.06
N PHE A 321 17.32 -9.24 1.87
CA PHE A 321 16.91 -8.73 0.57
C PHE A 321 17.27 -7.25 0.49
N HIS A 322 18.12 -6.82 -0.45
CA HIS A 322 18.61 -5.42 -0.48
C HIS A 322 18.98 -4.86 0.91
N LYS A 323 19.84 -5.56 1.65
CA LYS A 323 20.37 -5.17 2.98
C LYS A 323 19.38 -5.15 4.16
N GLN A 324 18.15 -5.67 4.00
CA GLN A 324 17.19 -5.82 5.11
C GLN A 324 16.39 -7.13 4.98
N PRO A 325 15.92 -7.72 6.09
CA PRO A 325 15.06 -8.91 6.05
C PRO A 325 13.72 -8.63 5.38
N TRP A 326 13.10 -9.67 4.81
CA TRP A 326 11.75 -9.61 4.27
C TRP A 326 10.97 -10.87 4.63
N PHE A 327 10.06 -10.71 5.59
CA PHE A 327 9.11 -11.73 6.03
C PHE A 327 7.70 -11.26 5.70
N SER A 328 6.95 -12.07 4.96
CA SER A 328 5.57 -11.76 4.57
C SER A 328 4.62 -11.91 5.75
N ASN A 329 3.65 -11.01 5.85
CA ASN A 329 2.45 -11.24 6.64
C ASN A 329 1.33 -11.69 5.69
N ILE A 330 0.42 -12.50 6.20
CA ILE A 330 -0.61 -13.17 5.41
C ILE A 330 -1.99 -13.02 6.05
N SER A 331 -3.02 -13.07 5.22
CA SER A 331 -4.38 -13.36 5.64
C SER A 331 -4.70 -14.84 5.47
N VAL A 332 -5.44 -15.39 6.43
CA VAL A 332 -5.94 -16.76 6.41
C VAL A 332 -7.43 -16.69 6.69
N THR A 333 -8.23 -17.23 5.77
CA THR A 333 -9.66 -17.37 5.96
C THR A 333 -9.92 -18.53 6.92
N MET A 334 -10.68 -18.29 7.99
CA MET A 334 -11.08 -19.37 8.90
C MET A 334 -12.19 -20.21 8.30
N ASN A 335 -12.29 -21.47 8.72
CA ASN A 335 -13.44 -22.30 8.38
C ASN A 335 -14.71 -21.72 9.05
N ASP A 336 -15.85 -21.80 8.37
CA ASP A 336 -17.11 -21.21 8.84
C ASP A 336 -17.55 -21.77 10.22
N GLU A 337 -17.16 -23.01 10.53
CA GLU A 337 -17.45 -23.68 11.79
C GLU A 337 -16.67 -23.09 12.98
N GLU A 338 -15.49 -22.49 12.75
CA GLU A 338 -14.60 -21.93 13.78
C GLU A 338 -14.70 -20.41 13.89
N LEU A 339 -15.56 -19.78 13.06
CA LEU A 339 -15.66 -18.33 12.89
C LEU A 339 -16.10 -17.59 14.17
N PHE A 340 -16.76 -18.30 15.09
CA PHE A 340 -17.21 -17.76 16.40
C PHE A 340 -16.24 -18.05 17.56
N GLU A 341 -15.23 -18.89 17.34
CA GLU A 341 -14.27 -19.26 18.38
C GLU A 341 -13.16 -18.20 18.53
N TYR A 342 -12.92 -17.42 17.47
CA TYR A 342 -11.87 -16.43 17.40
C TYR A 342 -12.39 -15.06 16.97
N GLN A 343 -11.66 -14.01 17.37
CA GLN A 343 -11.94 -12.66 16.93
C GLN A 343 -11.27 -12.43 15.56
N SER A 344 -12.08 -12.18 14.52
CA SER A 344 -11.63 -12.05 13.13
C SER A 344 -12.05 -10.72 12.50
N ASP A 345 -11.38 -10.33 11.41
CA ASP A 345 -11.78 -9.22 10.54
C ASP A 345 -12.68 -9.77 9.43
N ASN A 346 -13.98 -9.89 9.69
CA ASN A 346 -14.96 -10.50 8.78
C ASN A 346 -14.57 -11.93 8.33
N GLY A 347 -14.14 -12.78 9.28
CA GLY A 347 -13.71 -14.17 8.99
C GLY A 347 -12.23 -14.32 8.63
N ILE A 348 -11.49 -13.20 8.51
CA ILE A 348 -10.06 -13.21 8.20
C ILE A 348 -9.23 -13.09 9.48
N CYS A 349 -8.24 -13.98 9.61
CA CYS A 349 -7.18 -13.90 10.61
C CYS A 349 -5.84 -13.57 9.96
N TYR A 350 -4.92 -13.02 10.76
CA TYR A 350 -3.64 -12.51 10.27
C TYR A 350 -2.47 -13.24 10.91
N ALA A 351 -1.44 -13.55 10.13
CA ALA A 351 -0.24 -14.20 10.66
C ALA A 351 1.03 -13.65 9.99
N GLN A 352 2.14 -13.72 10.72
CA GLN A 352 3.48 -13.47 10.18
C GLN A 352 4.10 -14.81 9.79
N THR A 353 4.57 -14.93 8.56
CA THR A 353 5.29 -16.13 8.12
C THR A 353 6.72 -16.08 8.63
N LEU A 354 7.17 -17.17 9.26
CA LEU A 354 8.52 -17.31 9.79
C LEU A 354 9.37 -18.25 8.93
N LEU A 355 8.81 -19.38 8.50
CA LEU A 355 9.50 -20.38 7.66
C LEU A 355 8.58 -20.92 6.59
N ILE A 356 9.13 -21.18 5.40
CA ILE A 356 8.43 -21.83 4.28
C ILE A 356 9.04 -23.22 4.09
N THR A 357 8.22 -24.25 4.15
CA THR A 357 8.69 -25.64 4.23
C THR A 357 7.98 -26.58 3.27
N GLU A 358 8.75 -27.51 2.72
CA GLU A 358 8.22 -28.74 2.13
C GLU A 358 8.55 -29.92 3.04
N VAL A 359 7.54 -30.73 3.32
CA VAL A 359 7.65 -31.90 4.17
C VAL A 359 7.33 -33.14 3.33
N PHE A 360 8.34 -33.98 3.12
CA PHE A 360 8.25 -35.19 2.33
C PHE A 360 8.01 -36.39 3.24
N LEU A 361 6.84 -37.00 3.12
CA LEU A 361 6.49 -38.24 3.80
C LEU A 361 6.83 -39.42 2.86
N LYS A 362 7.46 -40.49 3.35
CA LYS A 362 7.91 -41.64 2.52
C LYS A 362 6.82 -42.33 1.67
N LYS A 363 5.54 -42.06 1.92
CA LYS A 363 4.38 -42.56 1.14
C LYS A 363 3.90 -41.57 0.06
N GLU A 364 4.82 -40.86 -0.61
CA GLU A 364 4.60 -39.91 -1.72
C GLU A 364 3.78 -38.63 -1.41
N LYS A 365 3.29 -38.45 -0.17
CA LYS A 365 2.58 -37.21 0.19
C LYS A 365 3.58 -36.10 0.50
N LEU A 366 3.62 -35.10 -0.39
CA LEU A 366 4.31 -33.84 -0.21
C LEU A 366 3.37 -32.82 0.46
N LEU A 367 3.80 -32.23 1.56
CA LEU A 367 3.07 -31.14 2.22
C LEU A 367 3.82 -29.82 2.00
N HIS A 368 3.08 -28.82 1.53
CA HIS A 368 3.56 -27.46 1.33
C HIS A 368 3.07 -26.62 2.52
N LEU A 369 3.94 -26.41 3.51
CA LEU A 369 3.55 -25.79 4.79
C LEU A 369 4.31 -24.49 5.04
N ALA A 370 3.66 -23.57 5.75
CA ALA A 370 4.29 -22.38 6.29
C ALA A 370 4.19 -22.42 7.82
N LEU A 371 5.32 -22.20 8.51
CA LEU A 371 5.30 -21.93 9.95
C LEU A 371 4.98 -20.46 10.15
N VAL A 372 3.92 -20.18 10.90
CA VAL A 372 3.42 -18.83 11.11
C VAL A 372 3.30 -18.49 12.58
N GLN A 373 3.37 -17.20 12.88
CA GLN A 373 3.09 -16.62 14.19
C GLN A 373 1.84 -15.75 14.09
N TRP A 374 0.84 -16.01 14.93
CA TRP A 374 -0.46 -15.36 14.81
C TRP A 374 -0.50 -13.95 15.39
N TYR A 375 -1.28 -13.09 14.74
CA TYR A 375 -1.75 -11.83 15.31
C TYR A 375 -3.14 -12.03 15.94
N ASP A 376 -3.40 -11.29 17.01
CA ASP A 376 -4.70 -11.22 17.67
C ASP A 376 -5.12 -9.75 17.84
N PHE A 377 -6.41 -9.48 17.98
CA PHE A 377 -6.87 -8.13 18.26
C PHE A 377 -6.39 -7.67 19.64
N ILE A 378 -5.99 -6.40 19.75
CA ILE A 378 -5.51 -5.85 21.03
C ILE A 378 -6.62 -5.85 22.07
N SER A 379 -7.84 -5.49 21.66
CA SER A 379 -8.98 -5.30 22.54
C SER A 379 -10.27 -5.65 21.83
N LYS A 380 -11.26 -6.18 22.57
CA LYS A 380 -12.62 -6.39 22.06
C LYS A 380 -13.40 -5.10 21.79
N ARG A 381 -12.95 -3.96 22.35
CA ARG A 381 -13.65 -2.66 22.26
C ARG A 381 -13.13 -1.77 21.14
N THR A 382 -11.81 -1.75 20.93
CA THR A 382 -11.17 -0.91 19.92
C THR A 382 -10.52 -1.82 18.88
N LEU A 383 -11.31 -2.17 17.87
CA LEU A 383 -10.89 -3.11 16.82
C LEU A 383 -10.13 -2.44 15.70
N PHE A 384 -10.46 -1.18 15.42
CA PHE A 384 -9.95 -0.45 14.28
C PHE A 384 -9.39 0.89 14.71
N VAL A 385 -8.27 1.27 14.11
CA VAL A 385 -7.73 2.63 14.15
C VAL A 385 -7.55 3.06 12.71
N TYR A 386 -8.09 4.22 12.33
CA TYR A 386 -8.06 4.70 10.94
C TYR A 386 -8.67 3.71 9.93
N GLY A 387 -9.72 2.98 10.32
CA GLY A 387 -10.33 1.92 9.50
C GLY A 387 -9.47 0.66 9.32
N CYS A 388 -8.32 0.58 9.99
CA CYS A 388 -7.38 -0.55 9.90
C CYS A 388 -7.45 -1.42 11.17
N PRO A 389 -7.52 -2.76 11.05
CA PRO A 389 -7.47 -3.68 12.20
C PRO A 389 -6.26 -3.43 13.10
N LEU A 390 -6.51 -3.29 14.41
CA LEU A 390 -5.51 -3.07 15.44
C LEU A 390 -5.14 -4.39 16.13
N LEU A 391 -3.90 -4.83 15.93
CA LEU A 391 -3.43 -6.15 16.27
C LEU A 391 -2.22 -6.12 17.22
N LYS A 392 -2.04 -7.21 17.97
CA LYS A 392 -0.84 -7.57 18.72
C LYS A 392 -0.29 -8.89 18.18
N LEU A 393 1.03 -9.04 18.20
CA LEU A 393 1.65 -10.32 17.86
C LEU A 393 1.57 -11.26 19.08
N THR A 394 1.13 -12.49 18.88
CA THR A 394 0.96 -13.50 19.94
C THR A 394 2.20 -14.40 20.06
N LYS A 395 2.24 -15.27 21.07
CA LYS A 395 3.23 -16.35 21.18
C LYS A 395 2.68 -17.70 20.66
N VAL A 396 1.69 -17.65 19.77
CA VAL A 396 1.08 -18.84 19.17
C VAL A 396 1.73 -19.09 17.81
N TYR A 397 2.24 -20.30 17.63
CA TYR A 397 2.96 -20.73 16.43
C TYR A 397 2.33 -22.01 15.91
N ASN A 398 2.05 -22.07 14.61
CA ASN A 398 1.47 -23.26 13.98
C ASN A 398 1.98 -23.41 12.55
N PHE A 399 1.99 -24.65 12.07
CA PHE A 399 2.05 -24.90 10.64
C PHE A 399 0.66 -24.76 10.04
N ILE A 400 0.60 -24.12 8.87
CA ILE A 400 -0.59 -24.08 8.02
C ILE A 400 -0.21 -24.55 6.62
N GLU A 401 -1.18 -25.08 5.88
CA GLU A 401 -0.98 -25.40 4.46
C GLU A 401 -0.88 -24.09 3.66
N ILE A 402 0.10 -23.98 2.75
CA ILE A 402 0.32 -22.78 1.94
C ILE A 402 -0.92 -22.42 1.11
N LYS A 403 -1.72 -23.42 0.71
CA LYS A 403 -3.00 -23.22 0.00
C LYS A 403 -4.09 -22.56 0.86
N ALA A 404 -3.96 -22.53 2.19
CA ALA A 404 -4.90 -21.86 3.08
C ALA A 404 -4.63 -20.35 3.18
N ILE A 405 -3.51 -19.87 2.61
CA ILE A 405 -3.17 -18.46 2.54
C ILE A 405 -4.05 -17.80 1.48
N GLU A 406 -4.86 -16.84 1.91
CA GLU A 406 -5.74 -16.09 1.00
C GLU A 406 -4.94 -15.02 0.25
N ASP A 407 -4.20 -14.18 0.98
CA ASP A 407 -3.38 -13.13 0.39
C ASP A 407 -2.18 -12.74 1.27
N ILE A 408 -1.24 -12.00 0.67
CA ILE A 408 -0.16 -11.32 1.37
C ILE A 408 -0.66 -9.95 1.80
N VAL A 409 -0.55 -9.66 3.11
CA VAL A 409 -1.02 -8.40 3.67
C VAL A 409 0.13 -7.53 4.15
N HIS A 410 -0.07 -6.22 4.12
CA HIS A 410 0.87 -5.26 4.69
C HIS A 410 0.45 -4.92 6.12
N ILE A 411 1.27 -5.28 7.10
CA ILE A 411 1.06 -4.98 8.52
C ILE A 411 2.16 -4.04 8.99
N VAL A 412 1.77 -2.87 9.49
CA VAL A 412 2.68 -1.79 9.90
C VAL A 412 2.73 -1.72 11.43
N PRO A 413 3.91 -1.72 12.07
CA PRO A 413 4.00 -1.47 13.50
C PRO A 413 3.53 -0.04 13.81
N ARG A 414 2.76 0.12 14.89
CA ARG A 414 2.50 1.47 15.42
C ARG A 414 3.77 1.97 16.09
N PHE A 415 4.35 3.01 15.51
CA PHE A 415 5.62 3.53 15.98
C PHE A 415 5.52 4.03 17.42
N ASP A 416 6.57 3.81 18.21
CA ASP A 416 6.66 4.15 19.63
C ASP A 416 5.68 3.38 20.55
N LYS A 417 4.91 2.41 20.03
CA LYS A 417 4.09 1.48 20.81
C LYS A 417 4.74 0.10 20.83
N THR A 418 4.58 -0.62 21.94
CA THR A 418 5.12 -1.99 22.07
C THR A 418 4.07 -3.00 21.65
N ASN A 419 4.42 -3.87 20.69
CA ASN A 419 3.57 -4.98 20.23
C ASN A 419 2.19 -4.54 19.70
N GLU A 420 2.11 -3.36 19.07
CA GLU A 420 0.90 -2.89 18.38
C GLU A 420 1.14 -2.76 16.88
N TYR A 421 0.20 -3.23 16.08
CA TYR A 421 0.30 -3.31 14.64
C TYR A 421 -1.02 -2.94 13.98
N LEU A 422 -0.96 -2.39 12.76
CA LEU A 422 -2.11 -2.04 11.95
C LEU A 422 -2.05 -2.77 10.61
N VAL A 423 -3.14 -3.43 10.23
CA VAL A 423 -3.27 -4.01 8.89
C VAL A 423 -3.60 -2.89 7.91
N ASN A 424 -2.71 -2.62 6.96
CA ASN A 424 -2.88 -1.55 6.00
C ASN A 424 -3.97 -1.87 4.98
N LYS A 425 -5.12 -1.21 5.10
CA LYS A 425 -6.23 -1.29 4.13
C LYS A 425 -6.10 -0.28 2.98
N TYR A 426 -5.04 0.54 2.95
CA TYR A 426 -4.82 1.58 1.94
C TYR A 426 -3.90 1.13 0.78
N LEU A 427 -3.85 -0.16 0.46
CA LEU A 427 -3.09 -0.68 -0.68
C LEU A 427 -3.89 -0.59 -2.01
N PHE A 428 -4.34 0.62 -2.38
CA PHE A 428 -5.20 0.84 -3.54
C PHE A 428 -4.46 1.08 -4.88
#